data_AF-A0A1X7UBC3-F1
#
_entry.id   AF-A0A1X7UBC3-F1
#
_cell.length_a   1.000
_cell.length_b   1.000
_cell.length_c   1.000
_cell.angle_alpha   90.00
_cell.angle_beta   90.00
_cell.angle_gamma   90.00
#
_symmetry.space_group_name_H-M   'P 1'
#
loop_
_entity.id
_entity.type
_entity.pdbx_description
1 polymer ?
#
loop_
_entity_poly.entity_id
_entity_poly.type
_entity_poly.pdbx_seq_one_letter_code
_entity_poly.pdbx_strand_id
1 'polypeptide(L)'
;MEVFGENLEGGAAYPTYSSLRNMLFSIVDELSRTSESGSLSCREFEQYLLVSHYLATRSACSRVPQLNGIVAKISVSLLRHTDVIPADRAFYQVGMYCKAVGLESMAFIFYNRFLDLSEAIEEGSLDMIDNSNFVDTDIPFEVALPEQPFMTEDKREEIKEWVLALSMDRQVEQTLPLDDERQTYVASLTSPHTGVTSLPCIVTGYPALKQKVEFKRGGRCANKGDWTKFVMNTKASQNEECLDVVHFITKWCGQPLNPAHTF
;
A
#
# COMPACT_ATOMS: atom_id res chain seq x y z
N MET A 1 1.78 17.83 22.60
CA MET A 1 2.87 18.03 21.62
C MET A 1 2.56 17.10 20.46
N GLU A 2 1.55 17.45 19.66
CA GLU A 2 0.99 16.62 18.58
C GLU A 2 1.42 17.19 17.22
N VAL A 3 2.73 17.17 16.94
CA VAL A 3 3.26 17.85 15.73
C VAL A 3 3.39 16.90 14.53
N PHE A 4 3.16 15.59 14.69
CA PHE A 4 3.39 14.60 13.63
C PHE A 4 2.17 13.74 13.22
N GLY A 5 0.98 13.95 13.78
CA GLY A 5 -0.18 13.07 13.59
C GLY A 5 -1.19 13.49 12.52
N GLU A 6 -1.77 14.69 12.65
CA GLU A 6 -2.98 15.07 11.89
C GLU A 6 -2.72 15.40 10.41
N ASN A 7 -1.54 15.89 10.06
CA ASN A 7 -1.22 16.36 8.70
C ASN A 7 -0.78 15.25 7.72
N LEU A 8 -0.75 13.99 8.15
CA LEU A 8 -0.30 12.85 7.34
C LEU A 8 -1.45 11.92 6.91
N GLU A 9 -2.69 12.39 7.00
CA GLU A 9 -3.89 11.59 6.70
C GLU A 9 -4.70 12.09 5.51
N GLY A 10 -5.37 11.13 4.87
CA GLY A 10 -6.25 11.39 3.73
C GLY A 10 -5.58 12.20 2.63
N GLY A 11 -6.35 13.07 1.99
CA GLY A 11 -5.85 13.94 0.91
C GLY A 11 -4.92 15.06 1.38
N ALA A 12 -5.01 15.48 2.64
CA ALA A 12 -4.22 16.60 3.17
C ALA A 12 -2.71 16.29 3.21
N ALA A 13 -2.36 15.01 3.27
CA ALA A 13 -0.98 14.53 3.31
C ALA A 13 -0.23 14.62 1.97
N TYR A 14 -0.93 14.88 0.86
CA TYR A 14 -0.35 14.79 -0.48
C TYR A 14 0.90 15.66 -0.67
N PRO A 15 0.91 16.95 -0.27
CA PRO A 15 2.08 17.81 -0.46
C PRO A 15 3.32 17.27 0.26
N THR A 16 3.16 16.71 1.45
CA THR A 16 4.25 16.14 2.24
C THR A 16 4.82 14.89 1.55
N TYR A 17 3.97 13.95 1.18
CA TYR A 17 4.43 12.70 0.55
C TYR A 17 4.97 12.91 -0.87
N SER A 18 4.39 13.82 -1.66
CA SER A 18 4.90 14.14 -2.99
C SER A 18 6.25 14.86 -2.93
N SER A 19 6.46 15.75 -1.94
CA SER A 19 7.75 16.38 -1.69
C SER A 19 8.83 15.37 -1.30
N LEU A 20 8.51 14.45 -0.38
CA LEU A 20 9.41 13.36 0.00
C LEU A 20 9.74 12.46 -1.19
N ARG A 21 8.73 12.06 -1.97
CA ARG A 21 8.89 11.28 -3.21
C ARG A 21 9.84 11.97 -4.20
N ASN A 22 9.67 13.27 -4.41
CA ASN A 22 10.49 14.03 -5.35
C ASN A 22 11.94 14.21 -4.86
N MET A 23 12.14 14.40 -3.55
CA MET A 23 13.46 14.42 -2.93
C MET A 23 14.15 13.06 -3.12
N LEU A 24 13.50 11.96 -2.71
CA LEU A 24 14.02 10.60 -2.82
C LEU A 24 14.32 10.21 -4.27
N PHE A 25 13.46 10.61 -5.21
CA PHE A 25 13.71 10.41 -6.63
C PHE A 25 15.01 11.08 -7.07
N SER A 26 15.29 12.29 -6.59
CA SER A 26 16.50 13.02 -6.94
C SER A 26 17.76 12.35 -6.40
N ILE A 27 17.71 11.78 -5.18
CA ILE A 27 18.87 11.04 -4.63
C ILE A 27 19.06 9.70 -5.34
N VAL A 28 17.98 8.93 -5.60
CA VAL A 28 18.08 7.65 -6.34
C VAL A 28 18.61 7.87 -7.75
N ASP A 29 18.13 8.90 -8.44
CA ASP A 29 18.59 9.27 -9.78
C ASP A 29 20.09 9.64 -9.79
N GLU A 30 20.57 10.34 -8.76
CA GLU A 30 21.99 10.63 -8.60
C GLU A 30 22.82 9.39 -8.27
N LEU A 31 22.40 8.59 -7.29
CA LEU A 31 23.10 7.35 -6.90
C LEU A 31 23.26 6.40 -8.09
N SER A 32 22.24 6.29 -8.95
CA SER A 32 22.27 5.46 -10.15
C SER A 32 23.32 5.87 -11.19
N ARG A 33 23.83 7.11 -11.12
CA ARG A 33 24.89 7.63 -12.00
C ARG A 33 26.29 7.50 -11.41
N THR A 34 26.40 7.12 -10.14
CA THR A 34 27.68 6.99 -9.43
C THR A 34 28.13 5.54 -9.35
N SER A 35 29.34 5.30 -8.80
CA SER A 35 29.82 3.95 -8.49
C SER A 35 28.97 3.21 -7.45
N GLU A 36 28.08 3.90 -6.73
CA GLU A 36 27.14 3.33 -5.77
C GLU A 36 25.91 2.68 -6.43
N SER A 37 25.82 2.69 -7.75
CA SER A 37 24.71 2.05 -8.47
C SER A 37 24.56 0.59 -8.07
N GLY A 38 23.41 0.24 -7.48
CA GLY A 38 23.08 -1.11 -7.03
C GLY A 38 23.64 -1.50 -5.66
N SER A 39 24.28 -0.57 -4.93
CA SER A 39 24.68 -0.77 -3.53
C SER A 39 23.48 -0.98 -2.61
N LEU A 40 23.71 -1.50 -1.41
CA LEU A 40 22.63 -1.73 -0.43
C LEU A 40 21.89 -0.43 -0.09
N SER A 41 22.63 0.66 0.14
CA SER A 41 22.03 1.97 0.40
C SER A 41 21.20 2.47 -0.79
N CYS A 42 21.65 2.24 -2.02
CA CYS A 42 20.86 2.59 -3.21
C CYS A 42 19.51 1.86 -3.21
N ARG A 43 19.47 0.57 -2.84
CA ARG A 43 18.23 -0.23 -2.77
C ARG A 43 17.30 0.23 -1.66
N GLU A 44 17.83 0.65 -0.51
CA GLU A 44 17.04 1.23 0.59
C GLU A 44 16.35 2.53 0.13
N PHE A 45 17.09 3.43 -0.53
CA PHE A 45 16.49 4.64 -1.08
C PHE A 45 15.47 4.35 -2.19
N GLU A 46 15.67 3.32 -3.00
CA GLU A 46 14.66 2.85 -3.97
C GLU A 46 13.38 2.36 -3.29
N GLN A 47 13.49 1.63 -2.18
CA GLN A 47 12.35 1.21 -1.36
C GLN A 47 11.63 2.42 -0.77
N TYR A 48 12.35 3.37 -0.18
CA TYR A 48 11.76 4.60 0.37
C TYR A 48 11.07 5.44 -0.71
N LEU A 49 11.67 5.53 -1.90
CA LEU A 49 11.06 6.18 -3.05
C LEU A 49 9.76 5.50 -3.46
N LEU A 50 9.73 4.17 -3.49
CA LEU A 50 8.53 3.41 -3.84
C LEU A 50 7.42 3.60 -2.79
N VAL A 51 7.75 3.51 -1.51
CA VAL A 51 6.81 3.70 -0.40
C VAL A 51 6.24 5.12 -0.40
N SER A 52 7.09 6.15 -0.52
CA SER A 52 6.65 7.54 -0.61
C SER A 52 5.78 7.81 -1.84
N HIS A 53 6.09 7.19 -2.98
CA HIS A 53 5.25 7.23 -4.18
C HIS A 53 3.87 6.63 -3.94
N TYR A 54 3.77 5.48 -3.27
CA TYR A 54 2.47 4.89 -2.93
C TYR A 54 1.69 5.73 -1.92
N LEU A 55 2.35 6.28 -0.90
CA LEU A 55 1.70 7.18 0.07
C LEU A 55 1.16 8.45 -0.61
N ALA A 56 1.94 9.06 -1.50
CA ALA A 56 1.50 10.21 -2.31
C ALA A 56 0.32 9.83 -3.23
N THR A 57 0.43 8.72 -3.95
CA THR A 57 -0.62 8.25 -4.86
C THR A 57 -1.92 7.95 -4.12
N ARG A 58 -1.85 7.30 -2.96
CA ARG A 58 -2.99 7.04 -2.09
C ARG A 58 -3.66 8.34 -1.66
N SER A 59 -2.87 9.31 -1.21
CA SER A 59 -3.36 10.61 -0.75
C SER A 59 -4.08 11.37 -1.87
N ALA A 60 -3.48 11.46 -3.07
CA ALA A 60 -4.13 12.07 -4.23
C ALA A 60 -5.46 11.36 -4.59
N CYS A 61 -5.43 10.03 -4.66
CA CYS A 61 -6.61 9.24 -5.01
C CYS A 61 -7.74 9.34 -3.98
N SER A 62 -7.42 9.57 -2.70
CA SER A 62 -8.42 9.65 -1.62
C SER A 62 -9.39 10.82 -1.76
N ARG A 63 -9.04 11.83 -2.57
CA ARG A 63 -9.92 12.96 -2.89
C ARG A 63 -10.90 12.68 -4.03
N VAL A 64 -10.82 11.52 -4.67
CA VAL A 64 -11.64 11.14 -5.83
C VAL A 64 -12.38 9.83 -5.52
N PRO A 65 -13.69 9.87 -5.19
CA PRO A 65 -14.44 8.69 -4.73
C PRO A 65 -14.37 7.48 -5.69
N GLN A 66 -14.33 7.73 -7.00
CA GLN A 66 -14.22 6.68 -8.03
C GLN A 66 -12.90 5.89 -7.92
N LEU A 67 -11.90 6.44 -7.24
CA LEU A 67 -10.59 5.85 -6.99
C LEU A 67 -10.47 5.17 -5.62
N ASN A 68 -11.52 5.09 -4.80
CA ASN A 68 -11.47 4.42 -3.50
C ASN A 68 -10.96 2.96 -3.58
N GLY A 69 -11.31 2.24 -4.64
CA GLY A 69 -10.76 0.89 -4.87
C GLY A 69 -9.25 0.88 -5.13
N ILE A 70 -8.69 1.92 -5.75
CA ILE A 70 -7.24 2.10 -5.91
C ILE A 70 -6.60 2.43 -4.55
N VAL A 71 -7.21 3.31 -3.76
CA VAL A 71 -6.77 3.66 -2.39
C VAL A 71 -6.67 2.42 -1.51
N ALA A 72 -7.69 1.54 -1.54
CA ALA A 72 -7.68 0.27 -0.81
C ALA A 72 -6.51 -0.62 -1.25
N LYS A 73 -6.34 -0.84 -2.56
CA LYS A 73 -5.23 -1.66 -3.09
C LYS A 73 -3.85 -1.11 -2.72
N ILE A 74 -3.67 0.20 -2.78
CA ILE A 74 -2.40 0.83 -2.35
C ILE A 74 -2.16 0.58 -0.86
N SER A 75 -3.19 0.75 -0.03
CA SER A 75 -3.09 0.53 1.42
C SER A 75 -2.77 -0.91 1.77
N VAL A 76 -3.36 -1.88 1.07
CA VAL A 76 -3.01 -3.30 1.19
C VAL A 76 -1.55 -3.53 0.82
N SER A 77 -1.08 -2.92 -0.27
CA SER A 77 0.30 -3.08 -0.73
C SER A 77 1.33 -2.47 0.22
N LEU A 78 0.96 -1.38 0.90
CA LEU A 78 1.81 -0.74 1.91
C LEU A 78 2.07 -1.63 3.13
N LEU A 79 1.24 -2.66 3.38
CA LEU A 79 1.51 -3.64 4.45
C LEU A 79 2.82 -4.41 4.25
N ARG A 80 3.31 -4.55 3.01
CA ARG A 80 4.62 -5.15 2.74
C ARG A 80 5.80 -4.29 3.19
N HIS A 81 5.52 -3.05 3.57
CA HIS A 81 6.51 -2.05 3.89
C HIS A 81 6.43 -1.60 5.35
N THR A 82 5.82 -2.41 6.23
CA THR A 82 5.70 -2.16 7.68
C THR A 82 7.02 -2.27 8.44
N ASP A 83 8.11 -2.64 7.75
CA ASP A 83 9.49 -2.44 8.17
C ASP A 83 9.93 -0.97 8.09
N VAL A 84 9.27 -0.17 7.23
CA VAL A 84 9.55 1.25 6.99
C VAL A 84 8.46 2.17 7.54
N ILE A 85 7.21 1.72 7.56
CA ILE A 85 6.06 2.49 8.07
C ILE A 85 5.50 1.86 9.36
N PRO A 86 4.92 2.65 10.28
CA PRO A 86 4.33 2.10 11.51
C PRO A 86 3.24 1.08 11.20
N ALA A 87 3.41 -0.14 11.74
CA ALA A 87 2.57 -1.28 11.39
C ALA A 87 1.13 -1.12 11.90
N ASP A 88 0.93 -0.72 13.15
CA ASP A 88 -0.37 -0.50 13.76
C ASP A 88 -1.22 0.50 12.94
N ARG A 89 -0.60 1.63 12.54
CA ARG A 89 -1.22 2.61 11.65
C ARG A 89 -1.57 2.02 10.30
N ALA A 90 -0.66 1.26 9.69
CA ALA A 90 -0.89 0.66 8.38
C ALA A 90 -2.06 -0.33 8.40
N PHE A 91 -2.13 -1.20 9.41
CA PHE A 91 -3.21 -2.19 9.59
C PHE A 91 -4.56 -1.54 9.92
N TYR A 92 -4.59 -0.48 10.74
CA TYR A 92 -5.81 0.30 10.93
C TYR A 92 -6.33 0.90 9.61
N GLN A 93 -5.44 1.59 8.87
CA GLN A 93 -5.82 2.30 7.66
C GLN A 93 -6.31 1.36 6.56
N VAL A 94 -5.62 0.24 6.34
CA VAL A 94 -6.06 -0.74 5.34
C VAL A 94 -7.40 -1.37 5.72
N GLY A 95 -7.64 -1.66 7.01
CA GLY A 95 -8.93 -2.16 7.49
C GLY A 95 -10.06 -1.17 7.15
N MET A 96 -9.84 0.12 7.42
CA MET A 96 -10.77 1.19 7.09
C MET A 96 -11.06 1.29 5.60
N TYR A 97 -10.02 1.29 4.76
CA TYR A 97 -10.20 1.40 3.31
C TYR A 97 -10.83 0.16 2.70
N CYS A 98 -10.47 -1.05 3.15
CA CYS A 98 -11.11 -2.29 2.69
C CYS A 98 -12.59 -2.34 3.08
N LYS A 99 -12.92 -1.99 4.34
CA LYS A 99 -14.31 -1.90 4.80
C LYS A 99 -15.11 -0.91 3.96
N ALA A 100 -14.55 0.26 3.68
CA ALA A 100 -15.22 1.31 2.89
C ALA A 100 -15.53 0.92 1.44
N VAL A 101 -14.82 -0.07 0.87
CA VAL A 101 -15.07 -0.56 -0.50
C VAL A 101 -15.70 -1.96 -0.54
N GLY A 102 -16.19 -2.46 0.60
CA GLY A 102 -16.88 -3.75 0.70
C GLY A 102 -15.98 -4.98 0.65
N LEU A 103 -14.69 -4.83 0.93
CA LEU A 103 -13.74 -5.95 1.08
C LEU A 103 -13.72 -6.42 2.54
N GLU A 104 -14.86 -6.88 3.04
CA GLU A 104 -15.08 -7.16 4.46
C GLU A 104 -14.16 -8.25 5.01
N SER A 105 -13.95 -9.35 4.29
CA SER A 105 -13.01 -10.42 4.67
C SER A 105 -11.60 -9.88 4.92
N MET A 106 -11.09 -9.03 4.03
CA MET A 106 -9.77 -8.40 4.21
C MET A 106 -9.79 -7.41 5.38
N ALA A 107 -10.83 -6.58 5.47
CA ALA A 107 -10.97 -5.62 6.56
C ALA A 107 -10.98 -6.30 7.94
N PHE A 108 -11.67 -7.44 8.06
CA PHE A 108 -11.70 -8.28 9.24
C PHE A 108 -10.31 -8.75 9.64
N ILE A 109 -9.57 -9.39 8.73
CA ILE A 109 -8.22 -9.89 9.01
C ILE A 109 -7.28 -8.76 9.43
N PHE A 110 -7.31 -7.62 8.73
CA PHE A 110 -6.44 -6.51 9.05
C PHE A 110 -6.80 -5.79 10.34
N TYR A 111 -8.09 -5.68 10.67
CA TYR A 111 -8.49 -5.10 11.95
C TYR A 111 -8.18 -6.00 13.13
N ASN A 112 -8.32 -7.33 13.00
CA ASN A 112 -7.83 -8.24 14.04
C ASN A 112 -6.33 -8.03 14.28
N ARG A 113 -5.52 -8.00 13.21
CA ARG A 113 -4.09 -7.72 13.33
C ARG A 113 -3.79 -6.35 13.94
N PHE A 114 -4.58 -5.32 13.63
CA PHE A 114 -4.45 -4.02 14.29
C PHE A 114 -4.70 -4.08 15.80
N LEU A 115 -5.70 -4.86 16.24
CA LEU A 115 -5.99 -5.06 17.67
C LEU A 115 -4.84 -5.81 18.35
N ASP A 116 -4.34 -6.90 17.75
CA ASP A 116 -3.18 -7.64 18.25
C ASP A 116 -1.94 -6.75 18.40
N LEU A 117 -1.68 -5.91 17.38
CA LEU A 117 -0.56 -4.95 17.42
C LEU A 117 -0.77 -3.89 18.51
N SER A 118 -2.02 -3.46 18.74
CA SER A 118 -2.32 -2.47 19.77
C SER A 118 -2.06 -3.02 21.18
N GLU A 119 -2.39 -4.29 21.43
CA GLU A 119 -2.06 -4.99 22.68
C GLU A 119 -0.55 -5.21 22.82
N ALA A 120 0.11 -5.69 21.76
CA ALA A 120 1.56 -5.87 21.73
C ALA A 120 2.36 -4.58 21.99
N ILE A 121 1.86 -3.42 21.55
CA ILE A 121 2.47 -2.12 21.86
C ILE A 121 2.39 -1.80 23.36
N GLU A 122 1.26 -2.10 24.00
CA GLU A 122 1.07 -1.88 25.44
C GLU A 122 1.93 -2.83 26.28
N GLU A 123 2.09 -4.08 25.84
CA GLU A 123 2.93 -5.08 26.50
C GLU A 123 4.42 -4.94 26.16
N GLY A 124 4.75 -4.27 25.05
CA GLY A 124 6.11 -4.10 24.55
C GLY A 124 6.72 -5.36 23.92
N SER A 125 5.91 -6.33 23.49
CA SER A 125 6.36 -7.57 22.83
C SER A 125 5.40 -8.05 21.75
N LEU A 126 5.94 -8.62 20.68
CA LEU A 126 5.19 -9.26 19.59
C LEU A 126 4.95 -10.77 19.81
N ASP A 127 5.49 -11.35 20.88
CA ASP A 127 5.57 -12.81 21.08
C ASP A 127 4.20 -13.51 21.11
N MET A 128 3.15 -12.80 21.51
CA MET A 128 1.80 -13.34 21.67
C MET A 128 0.93 -13.23 20.40
N ILE A 129 1.42 -12.58 19.34
CA ILE A 129 0.63 -12.37 18.12
C ILE A 129 0.58 -13.65 17.26
N ASP A 130 -0.63 -14.12 16.96
CA ASP A 130 -0.83 -15.23 16.02
C ASP A 130 -0.68 -14.79 14.56
N ASN A 131 0.28 -15.40 13.85
CA ASN A 131 0.60 -15.13 12.45
C ASN A 131 -0.07 -16.05 11.44
N SER A 132 -0.95 -16.96 11.87
CA SER A 132 -1.63 -17.95 11.02
C SER A 132 -2.23 -17.37 9.75
N ASN A 133 -2.89 -16.21 9.84
CA ASN A 133 -3.55 -15.53 8.71
C ASN A 133 -2.58 -14.99 7.63
N PHE A 134 -1.27 -14.94 7.91
CA PHE A 134 -0.28 -14.28 7.06
C PHE A 134 0.87 -15.20 6.59
N VAL A 135 0.91 -16.49 6.99
CA VAL A 135 1.99 -17.46 6.69
C VAL A 135 2.35 -17.55 5.20
N ASP A 136 1.37 -17.48 4.30
CA ASP A 136 1.56 -17.58 2.84
C ASP A 136 1.43 -16.22 2.12
N THR A 137 1.72 -15.13 2.84
CA THR A 137 1.75 -13.77 2.31
C THR A 137 3.17 -13.21 2.29
N ASP A 138 3.35 -12.07 1.63
CA ASP A 138 4.59 -11.31 1.64
C ASP A 138 4.54 -10.13 2.63
N ILE A 139 3.62 -10.17 3.61
CA ILE A 139 3.50 -9.19 4.68
C ILE A 139 4.46 -9.59 5.83
N PRO A 140 5.37 -8.69 6.28
CA PRO A 140 6.30 -8.99 7.38
C PRO A 140 5.61 -9.31 8.71
N PHE A 141 6.16 -10.25 9.48
CA PHE A 141 5.73 -10.52 10.87
C PHE A 141 6.51 -9.69 11.88
N GLU A 142 7.82 -9.53 11.64
CA GLU A 142 8.69 -8.71 12.47
C GLU A 142 8.54 -7.25 12.06
N VAL A 143 8.04 -6.44 12.98
CA VAL A 143 7.85 -5.00 12.80
C VAL A 143 8.37 -4.26 14.02
N ALA A 144 8.82 -3.02 13.84
CA ALA A 144 9.18 -2.18 14.96
C ALA A 144 7.91 -1.74 15.70
N LEU A 145 7.85 -1.99 17.02
CA LEU A 145 6.77 -1.48 17.86
C LEU A 145 6.98 0.03 18.12
N PRO A 146 5.98 0.89 17.84
CA PRO A 146 6.04 2.29 18.24
C PRO A 146 5.98 2.45 19.77
N GLU A 147 6.41 3.60 20.27
CA GLU A 147 6.38 3.91 21.71
C GLU A 147 4.97 4.07 22.27
N GLN A 148 4.00 4.44 21.42
CA GLN A 148 2.61 4.67 21.80
C GLN A 148 1.67 4.12 20.72
N PRO A 149 0.50 3.57 21.10
CA PRO A 149 -0.50 3.13 20.14
C PRO A 149 -0.94 4.27 19.23
N PHE A 150 -1.13 3.98 17.94
CA PHE A 150 -1.57 4.96 16.97
C PHE A 150 -2.97 5.54 17.27
N MET A 151 -3.90 4.72 17.77
CA MET A 151 -5.29 5.12 18.05
C MET A 151 -5.64 5.14 19.53
N THR A 152 -6.60 5.98 19.89
CA THR A 152 -7.20 6.05 21.22
C THR A 152 -7.95 4.77 21.60
N GLU A 153 -8.09 4.51 22.90
CA GLU A 153 -8.87 3.38 23.44
C GLU A 153 -10.29 3.31 22.89
N ASP A 154 -11.04 4.42 22.88
CA ASP A 154 -12.42 4.46 22.35
C ASP A 154 -12.52 3.96 20.90
N LYS A 155 -11.52 4.29 20.07
CA LYS A 155 -11.48 3.86 18.66
C LYS A 155 -11.10 2.39 18.53
N ARG A 156 -10.26 1.87 19.42
CA ARG A 156 -9.94 0.45 19.48
C ARG A 156 -11.14 -0.37 19.90
N GLU A 157 -11.91 0.10 20.88
CA GLU A 157 -13.15 -0.56 21.30
C GLU A 157 -14.21 -0.54 20.17
N GLU A 158 -14.37 0.55 19.41
CA GLU A 158 -15.26 0.59 18.23
C GLU A 158 -14.87 -0.49 17.19
N ILE A 159 -13.58 -0.65 16.92
CA ILE A 159 -13.09 -1.66 15.96
C ILE A 159 -13.28 -3.06 16.51
N LYS A 160 -13.03 -3.27 17.81
CA LYS A 160 -13.23 -4.54 18.51
C LYS A 160 -14.69 -4.96 18.49
N GLU A 161 -15.62 -4.05 18.76
CA GLU A 161 -17.07 -4.30 18.63
C GLU A 161 -17.43 -4.72 17.20
N TRP A 162 -16.88 -4.02 16.19
CA TRP A 162 -17.12 -4.36 14.79
C TRP A 162 -16.56 -5.74 14.42
N VAL A 163 -15.33 -6.05 14.83
CA VAL A 163 -14.70 -7.37 14.62
C VAL A 163 -15.52 -8.47 15.30
N LEU A 164 -15.91 -8.28 16.57
CA LEU A 164 -16.73 -9.25 17.30
C LEU A 164 -18.08 -9.49 16.62
N ALA A 165 -18.75 -8.43 16.14
CA ALA A 165 -20.00 -8.56 15.41
C ALA A 165 -19.82 -9.36 14.11
N LEU A 166 -18.75 -9.11 13.35
CA LEU A 166 -18.48 -9.81 12.09
C LEU A 166 -18.02 -11.26 12.33
N SER A 167 -17.30 -11.55 13.42
CA SER A 167 -16.91 -12.91 13.80
C SER A 167 -18.11 -13.84 14.00
N MET A 168 -19.25 -13.29 14.40
CA MET A 168 -20.49 -14.03 14.60
C MET A 168 -21.28 -14.22 13.30
N ASP A 169 -20.95 -13.47 12.25
CA ASP A 169 -21.56 -13.60 10.94
C ASP A 169 -20.90 -14.72 10.13
N ARG A 170 -21.65 -15.79 9.88
CA ARG A 170 -21.16 -16.97 9.12
C ARG A 170 -21.12 -16.72 7.62
N GLN A 171 -21.62 -15.59 7.12
CA GLN A 171 -21.62 -15.27 5.69
C GLN A 171 -20.29 -14.66 5.23
N VAL A 172 -19.49 -14.12 6.15
CA VAL A 172 -18.20 -13.50 5.82
C VAL A 172 -17.09 -14.53 5.95
N GLU A 173 -16.36 -14.77 4.86
CA GLU A 173 -15.14 -15.57 4.91
C GLU A 173 -14.08 -14.82 5.73
N GLN A 174 -13.54 -15.49 6.75
CA GLN A 174 -12.52 -14.95 7.65
C GLN A 174 -11.12 -15.39 7.19
N THR A 175 -10.85 -15.19 5.90
CA THR A 175 -9.58 -15.54 5.25
C THR A 175 -9.17 -14.46 4.25
N LEU A 176 -7.88 -14.37 3.96
CA LEU A 176 -7.40 -13.51 2.88
C LEU A 176 -7.73 -14.15 1.52
N PRO A 177 -8.24 -13.38 0.55
CA PRO A 177 -8.64 -13.92 -0.74
C PRO A 177 -7.43 -14.38 -1.55
N LEU A 178 -7.58 -15.47 -2.27
CA LEU A 178 -6.58 -16.02 -3.18
C LEU A 178 -6.85 -15.59 -4.62
N ASP A 179 -5.79 -15.41 -5.39
CA ASP A 179 -5.84 -15.28 -6.84
C ASP A 179 -6.14 -16.65 -7.47
N ASP A 180 -7.17 -16.73 -8.31
CA ASP A 180 -7.62 -18.00 -8.88
C ASP A 180 -6.53 -18.73 -9.68
N GLU A 181 -5.68 -17.99 -10.40
CA GLU A 181 -4.65 -18.58 -11.26
C GLU A 181 -3.42 -19.04 -10.47
N ARG A 182 -2.95 -18.24 -9.52
CA ARG A 182 -1.74 -18.53 -8.73
C ARG A 182 -2.01 -19.30 -7.45
N GLN A 183 -3.27 -19.39 -7.02
CA GLN A 183 -3.68 -19.91 -5.70
C GLN A 183 -2.81 -19.30 -4.58
N THR A 184 -2.58 -18.00 -4.68
CA THR A 184 -1.72 -17.21 -3.78
C THR A 184 -2.52 -15.98 -3.35
N TYR A 185 -2.32 -15.47 -2.13
CA TYR A 185 -2.93 -14.22 -1.69
C TYR A 185 -2.90 -13.13 -2.77
N VAL A 186 -4.06 -12.54 -3.09
CA VAL A 186 -4.25 -11.66 -4.27
C VAL A 186 -3.24 -10.52 -4.36
N ALA A 187 -2.80 -9.98 -3.22
CA ALA A 187 -1.88 -8.85 -3.20
C ALA A 187 -0.40 -9.25 -3.12
N SER A 188 -0.09 -10.54 -2.92
CA SER A 188 1.29 -11.01 -2.81
C SER A 188 2.00 -10.96 -4.16
N LEU A 189 3.21 -10.40 -4.17
CA LEU A 189 4.10 -10.32 -5.32
C LEU A 189 4.75 -11.68 -5.60
N THR A 190 5.07 -12.44 -4.55
CA THR A 190 5.76 -13.73 -4.66
C THR A 190 4.78 -14.86 -4.36
N SER A 191 4.69 -15.83 -5.27
CA SER A 191 3.92 -17.06 -5.02
C SER A 191 4.74 -18.00 -4.13
N PRO A 192 4.29 -18.33 -2.90
CA PRO A 192 5.05 -19.19 -2.00
C PRO A 192 5.21 -20.61 -2.55
N HIS A 193 4.25 -21.08 -3.35
CA HIS A 193 4.28 -22.43 -3.94
C HIS A 193 5.24 -22.58 -5.12
N THR A 194 5.49 -21.50 -5.86
CA THR A 194 6.31 -21.55 -7.10
C THR A 194 7.60 -20.75 -7.03
N GLY A 195 7.74 -19.85 -6.05
CA GLY A 195 8.85 -18.90 -5.93
C GLY A 195 8.85 -17.79 -6.99
N VAL A 196 7.86 -17.75 -7.88
CA VAL A 196 7.78 -16.73 -8.94
C VAL A 196 7.37 -15.40 -8.35
N THR A 197 8.20 -14.37 -8.55
CA THR A 197 7.93 -12.98 -8.14
C THR A 197 7.46 -12.15 -9.32
N SER A 198 6.32 -11.49 -9.16
CA SER A 198 5.76 -10.53 -10.11
C SER A 198 6.24 -9.11 -9.80
N LEU A 199 6.34 -8.25 -10.83
CA LEU A 199 6.59 -6.83 -10.62
C LEU A 199 5.39 -6.16 -9.94
N PRO A 200 5.59 -5.24 -8.99
CA PRO A 200 4.50 -4.48 -8.41
C PRO A 200 3.96 -3.45 -9.41
N CYS A 201 2.65 -3.29 -9.45
CA CYS A 201 1.97 -2.26 -10.21
C CYS A 201 2.35 -0.87 -9.66
N ILE A 202 2.92 0.00 -10.49
CA ILE A 202 3.38 1.33 -10.08
C ILE A 202 2.25 2.23 -9.54
N VAL A 203 0.98 1.91 -9.80
CA VAL A 203 -0.16 2.66 -9.26
C VAL A 203 -0.64 2.06 -7.93
N THR A 204 -0.76 0.74 -7.84
CA THR A 204 -1.48 0.06 -6.75
C THR A 204 -0.61 -0.81 -5.85
N GLY A 205 0.61 -1.13 -6.26
CA GLY A 205 1.51 -2.08 -5.62
C GLY A 205 1.14 -3.55 -5.84
N TYR A 206 -0.08 -3.88 -6.27
CA TYR A 206 -0.52 -5.25 -6.55
C TYR A 206 0.35 -5.92 -7.62
N PRO A 207 0.47 -7.26 -7.63
CA PRO A 207 1.23 -7.97 -8.66
C PRO A 207 0.71 -7.66 -10.06
N ALA A 208 1.61 -7.29 -10.96
CA ALA A 208 1.30 -7.08 -12.36
C ALA A 208 1.38 -8.40 -13.13
N LEU A 209 0.21 -9.01 -13.35
CA LEU A 209 0.08 -10.32 -14.00
C LEU A 209 -0.04 -10.17 -15.53
N LYS A 210 -0.93 -10.96 -16.17
CA LYS A 210 -1.05 -11.06 -17.64
C LYS A 210 -1.35 -9.74 -18.35
N GLN A 211 -2.24 -8.91 -17.80
CA GLN A 211 -2.69 -7.66 -18.44
C GLN A 211 -1.98 -6.46 -17.81
N LYS A 212 -0.80 -6.12 -18.35
CA LYS A 212 0.04 -5.02 -17.84
C LYS A 212 0.35 -3.96 -18.89
N VAL A 213 0.51 -2.73 -18.41
CA VAL A 213 1.10 -1.60 -19.14
C VAL A 213 2.57 -1.53 -18.76
N GLU A 214 3.44 -1.64 -19.74
CA GLU A 214 4.89 -1.53 -19.54
C GLU A 214 5.38 -0.14 -19.93
N PHE A 215 6.40 0.35 -19.22
CA PHE A 215 6.95 1.70 -19.42
C PHE A 215 8.36 1.64 -20.05
N LYS A 216 8.73 2.70 -20.76
CA LYS A 216 9.98 2.76 -21.55
C LYS A 216 11.27 2.50 -20.78
N ARG A 217 11.38 2.88 -19.50
CA ARG A 217 12.62 2.69 -18.72
C ARG A 217 12.81 1.26 -18.18
N GLY A 218 11.95 0.31 -18.56
CA GLY A 218 12.06 -1.09 -18.15
C GLY A 218 11.85 -1.29 -16.65
N GLY A 219 11.63 -2.55 -16.23
CA GLY A 219 11.53 -2.94 -14.82
C GLY A 219 10.34 -2.35 -14.04
N ARG A 220 9.45 -1.61 -14.71
CA ARG A 220 8.27 -0.98 -14.11
C ARG A 220 7.05 -1.22 -14.99
N CYS A 221 5.92 -1.49 -14.37
CA CYS A 221 4.66 -1.75 -15.05
C CYS A 221 3.47 -1.34 -14.19
N ALA A 222 2.28 -1.31 -14.78
CA ALA A 222 1.02 -1.13 -14.08
C ALA A 222 0.03 -2.22 -14.50
N ASN A 223 -0.86 -2.64 -13.62
CA ASN A 223 -2.03 -3.42 -14.01
C ASN A 223 -2.89 -2.58 -14.97
N LYS A 224 -3.24 -3.14 -16.14
CA LYS A 224 -3.93 -2.40 -17.21
C LYS A 224 -5.27 -1.81 -16.76
N GLY A 225 -6.05 -2.57 -15.98
CA GLY A 225 -7.32 -2.10 -15.43
C GLY A 225 -7.13 -0.94 -14.45
N ASP A 226 -6.18 -1.07 -13.52
CA ASP A 226 -5.88 -0.04 -12.52
C ASP A 226 -5.33 1.24 -13.18
N TRP A 227 -4.41 1.12 -14.14
CA TRP A 227 -3.87 2.25 -14.92
C TRP A 227 -4.97 2.98 -15.70
N THR A 228 -5.80 2.23 -16.42
CA THR A 228 -6.89 2.81 -17.23
C THR A 228 -7.88 3.55 -16.32
N LYS A 229 -8.29 2.91 -15.21
CA LYS A 229 -9.20 3.51 -14.23
C LYS A 229 -8.60 4.77 -13.61
N PHE A 230 -7.32 4.72 -13.23
CA PHE A 230 -6.61 5.86 -12.68
C PHE A 230 -6.59 7.04 -13.67
N VAL A 231 -6.04 6.83 -14.86
CA VAL A 231 -5.92 7.87 -15.90
C VAL A 231 -7.28 8.48 -16.28
N MET A 232 -8.31 7.65 -16.50
CA MET A 232 -9.65 8.14 -16.86
C MET A 232 -10.25 9.03 -15.77
N ASN A 233 -10.17 8.63 -14.50
CA ASN A 233 -10.73 9.42 -13.41
C ASN A 233 -9.88 10.65 -13.07
N THR A 234 -8.56 10.62 -13.28
CA THR A 234 -7.71 11.81 -13.21
C THR A 234 -8.15 12.85 -14.25
N LYS A 235 -8.42 12.43 -15.50
CA LYS A 235 -8.93 13.33 -16.55
C LYS A 235 -10.32 13.90 -16.22
N ALA A 236 -11.22 13.05 -15.71
CA ALA A 236 -12.59 13.45 -15.42
C ALA A 236 -12.72 14.37 -14.19
N SER A 237 -11.94 14.12 -13.14
CA SER A 237 -11.98 14.90 -11.89
C SER A 237 -11.22 16.22 -11.97
N GLN A 238 -10.32 16.38 -12.95
CA GLN A 238 -9.36 17.50 -13.02
C GLN A 238 -8.56 17.69 -11.72
N ASN A 239 -8.36 16.62 -10.96
CA ASN A 239 -7.61 16.66 -9.71
C ASN A 239 -6.11 16.86 -10.02
N GLU A 240 -5.56 17.99 -9.57
CA GLU A 240 -4.17 18.38 -9.83
C GLU A 240 -3.15 17.43 -9.18
N GLU A 241 -3.46 16.87 -8.01
CA GLU A 241 -2.60 15.91 -7.30
C GLU A 241 -2.50 14.60 -8.09
N CYS A 242 -3.61 14.08 -8.60
CA CYS A 242 -3.63 12.91 -9.46
C CYS A 242 -2.90 13.17 -10.79
N LEU A 243 -3.03 14.37 -11.36
CA LEU A 243 -2.30 14.75 -12.57
C LEU A 243 -0.79 14.80 -12.32
N ASP A 244 -0.35 15.36 -11.19
CA ASP A 244 1.06 15.35 -10.78
C ASP A 244 1.59 13.91 -10.62
N VAL A 245 0.82 12.99 -10.02
CA VAL A 245 1.19 11.57 -9.94
C VAL A 245 1.41 10.97 -11.33
N VAL A 246 0.54 11.24 -12.30
CA VAL A 246 0.71 10.74 -13.69
C VAL A 246 1.98 11.29 -14.32
N HIS A 247 2.24 12.59 -14.15
CA HIS A 247 3.46 13.22 -14.64
C HIS A 247 4.71 12.62 -13.98
N PHE A 248 4.66 12.38 -12.67
CA PHE A 248 5.74 11.76 -11.94
C PHE A 248 6.00 10.33 -12.40
N ILE A 249 4.97 9.49 -12.57
CA ILE A 249 5.12 8.12 -13.10
C ILE A 249 5.77 8.17 -14.49
N THR A 250 5.35 9.09 -15.34
CA THR A 250 5.92 9.27 -16.68
C THR A 250 7.38 9.72 -16.63
N LYS A 251 7.73 10.62 -15.71
CA LYS A 251 9.12 11.08 -15.48
C LYS A 251 9.99 9.94 -14.96
N TRP A 252 9.49 9.18 -13.99
CA TRP A 252 10.25 8.12 -13.32
C TRP A 252 10.41 6.88 -14.19
N CYS A 253 9.32 6.41 -14.80
CA CYS A 253 9.24 5.15 -15.56
C CYS A 253 9.41 5.34 -17.07
N GLY A 254 9.33 6.56 -17.57
CA GLY A 254 9.15 6.85 -18.99
C GLY A 254 7.69 6.71 -19.44
N GLN A 255 7.41 7.09 -20.68
CA GLN A 255 6.08 6.93 -21.28
C GLN A 255 5.67 5.44 -21.36
N PRO A 256 4.36 5.12 -21.30
CA PRO A 256 3.87 3.79 -21.67
C PRO A 256 4.38 3.37 -23.05
N LEU A 257 4.72 2.08 -23.21
CA LEU A 257 5.19 1.54 -24.49
C LEU A 257 4.11 1.59 -25.57
N ASN A 258 2.85 1.37 -25.19
CA ASN A 258 1.71 1.50 -26.09
C ASN A 258 1.10 2.92 -25.97
N PRO A 259 1.06 3.70 -27.06
CA PRO A 259 0.49 5.05 -27.06
C PRO A 259 -0.97 5.13 -26.61
N ALA A 260 -1.75 4.05 -26.76
CA ALA A 260 -3.14 3.99 -26.29
C ALA A 260 -3.28 4.08 -24.75
N HIS A 261 -2.16 3.96 -24.03
CA HIS A 261 -2.10 4.07 -22.56
C HIS A 261 -1.48 5.37 -22.07
N THR A 262 -1.07 6.27 -22.97
CA THR A 262 -0.58 7.59 -22.60
C THR A 262 -1.71 8.45 -22.04
N PHE A 263 -1.39 9.30 -21.06
CA PHE A 263 -2.31 10.30 -20.54
C PHE A 263 -2.63 11.35 -21.60
#